data_AF-A0A2N8TJS3-F1
#
_entry.id   AF-A0A2N8TJS3-F1
#
_cell.length_a   1.000
_cell.length_b   1.000
_cell.length_c   1.000
_cell.angle_alpha   90.00
_cell.angle_beta   90.00
_cell.angle_gamma   90.00
#
_symmetry.space_group_name_H-M   'P 1'
#
loop_
_entity.id
_entity.type
_entity.pdbx_description
1 polymer ?
#
loop_
_entity_poly.entity_id
_entity_poly.type
_entity_poly.pdbx_seq_one_letter_code
_entity_poly.pdbx_strand_id
1 'polypeptide(L)'
;MRSTDTAVRAANRLTTRWASEVRGGTVFSAAGVWPLLALLADGAAGAAREELEEALGLPAGQAGAAAREFLAMLTGIDGLSSAAGLWTARFVA
;
A
#
# COMPACT_ATOMS: atom_id res chain seq x y z
N MET A 1 12.05 14.37 6.00
CA MET A 1 12.10 12.93 5.67
C MET A 1 11.33 12.75 4.38
N ARG A 2 11.94 12.20 3.31
CA ARG A 2 11.20 12.01 2.04
C ARG A 2 10.06 11.03 2.31
N SER A 3 8.84 11.36 1.87
CA SER A 3 7.64 10.52 2.01
C SER A 3 7.90 9.06 1.60
N THR A 4 8.76 8.87 0.59
CA THR A 4 9.27 7.57 0.13
C THR A 4 9.92 6.70 1.22
N ASP A 5 10.76 7.26 2.09
CA ASP A 5 11.43 6.48 3.16
C ASP A 5 10.41 5.96 4.17
N THR A 6 9.39 6.76 4.46
CA THR A 6 8.30 6.36 5.36
C THR A 6 7.47 5.25 4.72
N ALA A 7 7.16 5.34 3.43
CA ALA A 7 6.46 4.31 2.67
C ALA A 7 7.24 2.98 2.63
N VAL A 8 8.57 3.02 2.41
CA VAL A 8 9.43 1.81 2.46
C VAL A 8 9.40 1.17 3.84
N ARG A 9 9.53 1.96 4.92
CA ARG A 9 9.46 1.43 6.28
C ARG A 9 8.09 0.83 6.59
N ALA A 10 7.02 1.47 6.15
CA ALA A 10 5.66 0.98 6.33
C ALA A 10 5.41 -0.33 5.58
N ALA A 11 5.85 -0.42 4.31
CA ALA A 11 5.78 -1.66 3.53
C ALA A 11 6.59 -2.80 4.19
N ASN A 12 7.80 -2.52 4.67
CA ASN A 12 8.61 -3.51 5.39
C ASN A 12 7.96 -3.96 6.70
N ARG A 13 7.34 -3.05 7.46
CA ARG A 13 6.58 -3.41 8.68
C ARG A 13 5.41 -4.33 8.33
N LEU A 14 4.69 -4.06 7.24
CA LEU A 14 3.61 -4.91 6.75
C LEU A 14 4.13 -6.30 6.34
N THR A 15 5.26 -6.36 5.63
CA THR A 15 5.95 -7.61 5.28
C THR A 15 6.26 -8.44 6.53
N THR A 16 6.86 -7.84 7.56
CA THR A 16 7.19 -8.55 8.81
C THR A 16 5.95 -9.09 9.51
N ARG A 17 4.89 -8.27 9.60
CA ARG A 17 3.62 -8.68 10.24
C ARG A 17 2.97 -9.85 9.49
N TRP A 18 3.03 -9.88 8.16
CA TRP A 18 2.48 -11.00 7.41
C TRP A 18 3.36 -12.25 7.51
N ALA A 19 4.67 -12.08 7.46
CA ALA A 19 5.63 -13.17 7.62
C ALA A 19 5.44 -13.93 8.93
N SER A 20 5.08 -13.25 10.02
CA SER A 20 4.86 -13.89 11.33
C SER A 20 3.60 -14.76 11.40
N GLU A 21 2.61 -14.52 10.54
CA GLU A 21 1.33 -15.25 10.54
C GLU A 21 1.31 -16.43 9.57
N VAL A 22 2.19 -16.43 8.57
CA VAL A 22 2.24 -17.47 7.55
C VAL A 22 2.80 -18.78 8.12
N ARG A 23 2.13 -19.89 7.79
CA ARG A 23 2.65 -21.25 8.01
C ARG A 23 2.83 -21.98 6.68
N GLY A 24 3.96 -22.67 6.53
CA GLY A 24 4.32 -23.38 5.30
C GLY A 24 5.02 -22.49 4.26
N GLY A 25 5.34 -23.06 3.10
CA GLY A 25 5.99 -22.34 2.00
C GLY A 25 5.00 -21.45 1.25
N THR A 26 5.26 -20.15 1.18
CA THR A 26 4.47 -19.19 0.41
C THR A 26 5.34 -18.05 -0.11
N VAL A 27 4.77 -17.22 -0.98
CA VAL A 27 5.34 -15.95 -1.42
C VAL A 27 4.28 -14.87 -1.32
N PHE A 28 4.65 -13.69 -0.83
CA PHE A 28 3.78 -12.51 -0.81
C PHE A 28 4.61 -11.25 -1.07
N SER A 29 3.94 -10.17 -1.47
CA SER A 29 4.56 -8.87 -1.69
C SER A 29 3.78 -7.79 -0.97
N ALA A 30 4.17 -7.50 0.28
CA ALA A 30 3.60 -6.36 0.99
C ALA A 30 4.00 -5.04 0.32
N ALA A 31 5.15 -4.97 -0.36
CA ALA A 31 5.51 -3.85 -1.23
C ALA A 31 4.51 -3.66 -2.39
N GLY A 32 3.96 -4.74 -2.94
CA GLY A 32 2.91 -4.66 -3.97
C GLY A 32 1.55 -4.24 -3.41
N VAL A 33 1.20 -4.68 -2.18
CA VAL A 33 -0.13 -4.42 -1.59
C VAL A 33 -0.22 -3.08 -0.87
N TRP A 34 0.85 -2.66 -0.19
CA TRP A 34 0.88 -1.42 0.57
C TRP A 34 0.40 -0.18 -0.21
N PRO A 35 0.85 0.09 -1.46
CA PRO A 35 0.35 1.25 -2.21
C PRO A 35 -1.15 1.15 -2.55
N LEU A 36 -1.71 -0.05 -2.68
CA LEU A 36 -3.15 -0.24 -2.92
C LEU A 36 -3.97 0.13 -1.68
N LEU A 37 -3.53 -0.31 -0.50
CA LEU A 37 -4.16 0.05 0.77
C LEU A 37 -4.06 1.56 1.04
N ALA A 38 -2.94 2.16 0.69
CA ALA A 38 -2.72 3.60 0.82
C ALA A 38 -3.62 4.42 -0.12
N LEU A 39 -3.87 3.95 -1.34
CA LEU A 39 -4.86 4.55 -2.25
C LEU A 39 -6.30 4.40 -1.72
N LEU A 40 -6.64 3.27 -1.11
CA LEU A 40 -7.95 3.07 -0.48
C LEU A 40 -8.14 3.99 0.72
N ALA A 41 -7.10 4.20 1.54
CA ALA A 41 -7.14 5.05 2.71
C ALA A 41 -7.47 6.51 2.35
N ASP A 42 -6.89 7.02 1.26
CA ASP A 42 -7.12 8.38 0.75
C ASP A 42 -8.61 8.65 0.44
N GLY A 43 -9.35 7.61 0.01
CA GLY A 43 -10.79 7.67 -0.26
C GLY A 43 -11.69 7.16 0.87
N ALA A 44 -11.11 6.67 1.97
CA ALA A 44 -11.86 6.06 3.07
C ALA A 44 -12.39 7.10 4.07
N ALA A 45 -13.48 6.73 4.75
CA ALA A 45 -14.07 7.50 5.84
C ALA A 45 -14.46 6.58 7.01
N GLY A 46 -14.67 7.17 8.18
CA GLY A 46 -15.08 6.46 9.40
C GLY A 46 -14.09 5.37 9.81
N ALA A 47 -14.60 4.26 10.36
CA ALA A 47 -13.78 3.16 10.89
C ALA A 47 -12.79 2.60 9.86
N ALA A 48 -13.19 2.47 8.59
CA ALA A 48 -12.30 1.98 7.54
C ALA A 48 -11.07 2.88 7.34
N ARG A 49 -11.23 4.20 7.51
CA ARG A 49 -10.09 5.13 7.46
C ARG A 49 -9.14 4.89 8.63
N GLU A 50 -9.68 4.77 9.85
CA GLU A 50 -8.88 4.59 11.07
C GLU A 50 -8.08 3.28 11.03
N GLU A 51 -8.72 2.18 10.63
CA GLU A 51 -8.06 0.87 10.46
C GLU A 51 -6.93 0.91 9.42
N LEU A 52 -7.16 1.61 8.30
CA LEU A 52 -6.15 1.78 7.27
C LEU A 52 -5.00 2.67 7.72
N GLU A 53 -5.27 3.77 8.44
CA GLU A 53 -4.23 4.64 9.01
C GLU A 53 -3.33 3.86 9.99
N GLU A 54 -3.92 3.01 10.84
CA GLU A 54 -3.17 2.13 11.74
C GLU A 54 -2.30 1.13 10.96
N ALA A 55 -2.90 0.43 10.00
CA ALA A 55 -2.21 -0.58 9.20
C ALA A 55 -1.03 0.03 8.41
N LEU A 56 -1.26 1.22 7.81
CA LEU A 56 -0.28 1.93 7.01
C LEU A 56 0.76 2.66 7.86
N GLY A 57 0.42 3.07 9.09
CA GLY A 57 1.28 3.91 9.93
C GLY A 57 1.54 5.27 9.30
N LEU A 58 0.57 5.77 8.53
CA LEU A 58 0.56 7.06 7.85
C LEU A 58 -0.84 7.64 7.91
N PRO A 59 -0.99 8.98 8.04
CA PRO A 59 -2.29 9.63 7.92
C PRO A 59 -2.89 9.41 6.53
N ALA A 60 -4.20 9.14 6.44
CA ALA A 60 -4.86 8.80 5.18
C ALA A 60 -4.75 9.91 4.13
N GLY A 61 -4.83 11.18 4.57
CA GLY A 61 -4.67 12.34 3.68
C GLY A 61 -3.27 12.50 3.08
N GLN A 62 -2.28 11.73 3.54
CA GLN A 62 -0.93 11.67 2.95
C GLN A 62 -0.70 10.35 2.19
N ALA A 63 -1.53 9.34 2.45
CA ALA A 63 -1.34 7.98 1.97
C ALA A 63 -1.42 7.90 0.43
N GLY A 64 -2.36 8.61 -0.20
CA GLY A 64 -2.50 8.60 -1.65
C GLY A 64 -1.27 9.18 -2.38
N ALA A 65 -0.67 10.26 -1.87
CA ALA A 65 0.56 10.83 -2.43
C ALA A 65 1.75 9.87 -2.23
N ALA A 66 1.91 9.34 -1.03
CA ALA A 66 2.96 8.38 -0.71
C ALA A 66 2.87 7.10 -1.56
N ALA A 67 1.66 6.62 -1.85
CA ALA A 67 1.43 5.47 -2.74
C ALA A 67 1.95 5.72 -4.16
N ARG A 68 1.65 6.90 -4.73
CA ARG A 68 2.08 7.27 -6.09
C ARG A 68 3.60 7.41 -6.18
N GLU A 69 4.22 8.05 -5.19
CA GLU A 69 5.69 8.14 -5.09
C GLU A 69 6.33 6.75 -4.94
N PHE A 70 5.73 5.88 -4.14
CA PHE A 70 6.21 4.52 -3.93
C PHE A 70 6.14 3.71 -5.23
N LEU A 71 5.02 3.75 -5.95
CA LEU A 71 4.88 3.09 -7.26
C LEU A 71 5.88 3.64 -8.29
N ALA A 72 6.10 4.96 -8.33
CA ALA A 72 7.09 5.58 -9.21
C ALA A 72 8.53 5.19 -8.86
N MET A 73 8.81 4.92 -7.59
CA MET A 73 10.11 4.37 -7.17
C MET A 73 10.26 2.92 -7.61
N LEU A 74 9.22 2.09 -7.50
CA LEU A 74 9.26 0.70 -7.98
C LEU A 74 9.52 0.61 -9.49
N THR A 75 8.97 1.51 -10.30
CA THR A 75 9.22 1.52 -11.75
C THR A 75 10.64 1.92 -12.14
N GLY A 76 11.41 2.51 -11.21
CA GLY A 76 12.82 2.84 -11.40
C GLY A 76 13.80 1.73 -11.03
N ILE A 77 13.32 0.57 -10.57
CA ILE A 77 14.17 -0.56 -10.17
C ILE A 77 14.39 -1.48 -11.37
N ASP A 78 15.65 -1.66 -11.75
CA ASP A 78 16.04 -2.58 -12.82
C ASP A 78 15.54 -4.00 -12.54
N GLY A 79 14.83 -4.58 -13.51
CA GLY A 79 14.26 -5.92 -13.40
C GLY A 79 12.92 -6.00 -12.66
N LEU A 80 12.33 -4.87 -12.25
CA LEU A 80 11.00 -4.81 -11.65
C LEU A 80 9.99 -4.16 -12.60
N SER A 81 8.81 -4.76 -12.72
CA SER A 81 7.64 -4.16 -13.35
C SER A 81 6.50 -4.08 -12.33
N SER A 82 5.81 -2.95 -12.28
CA SER A 82 4.68 -2.71 -11.38
C SER A 82 3.51 -2.08 -12.12
N ALA A 83 2.30 -2.47 -11.74
CA ALA A 83 1.06 -1.91 -12.25
C ALA A 83 0.00 -1.91 -11.14
N ALA A 84 -0.89 -0.92 -11.16
CA ALA A 84 -2.05 -0.85 -10.28
C ALA A 84 -3.33 -0.83 -11.14
N GLY A 85 -4.32 -1.63 -10.75
CA GLY A 85 -5.62 -1.69 -11.42
C GLY A 85 -6.75 -1.56 -10.40
N LEU A 86 -7.83 -0.87 -10.81
CA LEU A 86 -9.05 -0.73 -10.04
C LEU A 86 -10.23 -1.10 -10.93
N TRP A 87 -11.05 -2.03 -10.47
CA TRP A 87 -12.30 -2.40 -11.10
C TRP A 87 -13.44 -1.99 -10.17
N THR A 88 -14.41 -1.28 -10.72
CA THR A 88 -15.62 -0.89 -10.01
C THR A 88 -16.84 -1.48 -10.72
N ALA A 89 -17.94 -1.65 -10.00
CA ALA A 89 -19.20 -2.01 -10.63
C ALA A 89 -19.57 -0.95 -11.67
N ARG A 90 -20.06 -1.40 -12.83
CA ARG A 90 -20.61 -0.49 -13.82
C ARG A 90 -21.93 0.06 -13.29
N PHE A 91 -21.93 1.32 -12.88
CA PHE A 91 -23.19 2.02 -12.64
C PHE A 91 -23.81 2.34 -14.00
N VAL A 92 -24.86 1.60 -14.36
CA VAL A 92 -25.78 2.01 -15.42
C VAL A 92 -26.90 2.73 -14.70
N ALA A 93 -26.95 4.05 -14.86
CA ALA A 93 -28.02 4.90 -14.33
C ALA A 93 -29.32 4.67 -15.10
#